data_AF-A0A4Q9GUE2-F1
#
_entry.id   AF-A0A4Q9GUE2-F1
#
_cell.length_a   1.000
_cell.length_b   1.000
_cell.length_c   1.000
_cell.angle_alpha   90.00
_cell.angle_beta   90.00
_cell.angle_gamma   90.00
#
_symmetry.space_group_name_H-M   'P 1'
#
loop_
_entity.id
_entity.type
_entity.pdbx_description
1 polymer ?
#
loop_
_entity_poly.entity_id
_entity_poly.type
_entity_poly.pdbx_seq_one_letter_code
_entity_poly.pdbx_strand_id
1 'polypeptide(L)'
;MIPPQENHRLLHMLAAEEMRLPDSVKRFSHERVNVRLGAVLTGICQPSQTRGMVAYFLHGDLTGLKQNFYVASRLTLMSFCLDGGSDFSTGWPLFYALLSDNPQIINEMAQATTPYLLEGRDDPRDGAYIIHMQQLAALGDDVALRAKLERLGVSGPKEFRATVPRGQDFFSLLLARDQAGLEELIQRDARRKDNDPLTEDFLSYLGVLEAKLCWLRGIQVQIDHPKVPMALMPIEPLDHYDDEYEFLKPGWVPPPQGVMGKLKRWLGK
;
A
#
# COMPACT_ATOMS: atom_id res chain seq x y z
N MET A 1 -1.25 -28.78 17.18
CA MET A 1 -1.27 -28.26 18.57
C MET A 1 -0.49 -26.96 18.58
N ILE A 2 -1.16 -25.84 18.85
CA ILE A 2 -0.54 -24.52 18.96
C ILE A 2 0.20 -24.45 20.31
N PRO A 3 1.48 -24.02 20.36
CA PRO A 3 2.28 -24.01 21.59
C PRO A 3 1.66 -23.13 22.70
N PRO A 4 1.89 -23.46 24.00
CA PRO A 4 1.16 -22.85 25.13
C PRO A 4 1.32 -21.33 25.28
N GLN A 5 2.43 -20.76 24.80
CA GLN A 5 2.70 -19.31 24.83
C GLN A 5 1.87 -18.53 23.80
N GLU A 6 1.56 -19.12 22.64
CA GLU A 6 0.70 -18.51 21.62
C GLU A 6 -0.76 -18.44 22.11
N ASN A 7 -1.22 -19.42 22.89
CA ASN A 7 -2.53 -19.38 23.53
C ASN A 7 -2.68 -18.20 24.49
N HIS A 8 -1.65 -17.89 25.29
CA HIS A 8 -1.71 -16.74 26.21
C HIS A 8 -1.81 -15.42 25.46
N ARG A 9 -1.07 -15.27 24.36
CA ARG A 9 -1.09 -14.05 23.54
C ARG A 9 -2.42 -13.90 22.81
N LEU A 10 -2.95 -14.99 22.26
CA LEU A 10 -4.27 -15.02 21.62
C LEU A 10 -5.39 -14.72 22.61
N LEU A 11 -5.36 -15.31 23.81
CA LEU A 11 -6.33 -15.03 24.87
C LEU A 11 -6.26 -13.57 25.34
N HIS A 12 -5.06 -12.97 25.39
CA HIS A 12 -4.90 -11.57 25.75
C HIS A 12 -5.39 -10.62 24.65
N MET A 13 -5.22 -10.99 23.38
CA MET A 13 -5.81 -10.27 22.25
C MET A 13 -7.34 -10.42 22.24
N LEU A 14 -7.86 -11.61 22.51
CA LEU A 14 -9.30 -11.87 22.61
C LEU A 14 -9.91 -11.03 23.74
N ALA A 15 -9.28 -11.00 24.92
CA ALA A 15 -9.72 -10.19 26.04
C ALA A 15 -9.68 -8.68 25.74
N ALA A 16 -8.67 -8.22 24.99
CA ALA A 16 -8.60 -6.82 24.56
C ALA A 16 -9.72 -6.47 23.55
N GLU A 17 -10.07 -7.39 22.66
CA GLU A 17 -11.21 -7.23 21.74
C GLU A 17 -12.56 -7.33 22.47
N GLU A 18 -12.70 -8.22 23.45
CA GLU A 18 -13.87 -8.30 24.34
C GLU A 18 -14.08 -7.01 25.16
N MET A 19 -13.01 -6.33 25.56
CA MET A 19 -13.13 -5.01 26.20
C MET A 19 -13.56 -3.90 25.23
N ARG A 20 -13.23 -4.01 23.94
CA ARG A 20 -13.63 -3.06 22.89
C ARG A 20 -15.03 -3.32 22.34
N LEU A 21 -15.55 -4.53 22.54
CA LEU A 21 -16.84 -5.00 22.04
C LEU A 21 -18.02 -4.14 22.51
N PRO A 22 -18.15 -3.75 23.79
CA PRO A 22 -19.24 -2.89 24.25
C PRO A 22 -19.27 -1.51 23.57
N ASP A 23 -18.12 -0.86 23.43
CA ASP A 23 -17.99 0.42 22.74
C ASP A 23 -18.26 0.28 21.24
N SER A 24 -17.78 -0.81 20.63
CA SER A 24 -18.05 -1.14 19.23
C SER A 24 -19.54 -1.39 19.01
N VAL A 25 -20.19 -2.18 19.87
CA VAL A 25 -21.63 -2.46 19.83
C VAL A 25 -22.43 -1.17 20.01
N LYS A 26 -22.08 -0.32 20.97
CA LYS A 26 -22.71 0.99 21.18
C LYS A 26 -22.55 1.88 19.94
N ARG A 27 -21.35 1.95 19.36
CA ARG A 27 -21.07 2.68 18.10
C ARG A 27 -21.89 2.13 16.93
N PHE A 28 -21.97 0.82 16.77
CA PHE A 28 -22.75 0.19 15.70
C PHE A 28 -24.27 0.32 15.87
N SER A 29 -24.76 0.30 17.11
CA SER A 29 -26.19 0.32 17.42
C SER A 29 -26.77 1.73 17.58
N HIS A 30 -25.98 2.72 17.99
CA HIS A 30 -26.46 4.07 18.34
C HIS A 30 -25.78 5.20 17.55
N GLU A 31 -24.59 5.00 16.97
CA GLU A 31 -23.83 6.05 16.25
C GLU A 31 -23.85 5.90 14.72
N ARG A 32 -24.67 4.99 14.17
CA ARG A 32 -24.95 4.89 12.72
C ARG A 32 -25.71 6.09 12.14
N VAL A 33 -25.63 7.25 12.79
CA VAL A 33 -26.25 8.49 12.33
C VAL A 33 -25.42 9.12 11.20
N ASN A 34 -24.11 8.82 11.11
CA ASN A 34 -23.20 9.37 10.10
C ASN A 34 -22.49 8.27 9.30
N VAL A 35 -22.47 8.42 7.98
CA VAL A 35 -21.70 7.56 7.07
C VAL A 35 -20.20 7.85 7.27
N ARG A 36 -19.44 6.84 7.70
CA ARG A 36 -17.96 6.91 7.76
C ARG A 36 -17.41 6.79 6.34
N LEU A 37 -17.28 7.91 5.66
CA LEU A 37 -16.92 7.94 4.23
C LEU A 37 -15.59 7.25 3.94
N GLY A 38 -14.59 7.40 4.81
CA GLY A 38 -13.31 6.71 4.69
C GLY A 38 -13.50 5.19 4.67
N ALA A 39 -14.28 4.65 5.62
CA ALA A 39 -14.58 3.21 5.66
C ALA A 39 -15.34 2.71 4.43
N VAL A 40 -16.23 3.53 3.86
CA VAL A 40 -16.92 3.20 2.61
C VAL A 40 -15.94 3.12 1.45
N LEU A 41 -15.06 4.11 1.30
CA LEU A 41 -14.03 4.16 0.25
C LEU A 41 -13.07 2.97 0.34
N THR A 42 -12.61 2.64 1.55
CA THR A 42 -11.80 1.43 1.80
C THR A 42 -12.55 0.16 1.42
N GLY A 43 -13.84 0.07 1.76
CA GLY A 43 -14.67 -1.09 1.42
C GLY A 43 -14.85 -1.29 -0.09
N ILE A 44 -15.03 -0.22 -0.87
CA ILE A 44 -15.18 -0.30 -2.33
C ILE A 44 -13.84 -0.37 -3.09
N CYS A 45 -12.71 -0.19 -2.39
CA CYS A 45 -11.36 -0.40 -2.93
C CYS A 45 -11.03 -1.89 -3.10
N GLN A 46 -11.43 -2.73 -2.14
CA GLN A 46 -11.12 -4.18 -2.13
C GLN A 46 -11.60 -4.95 -3.38
N PRO A 47 -12.82 -4.68 -3.93
CA PRO A 47 -13.23 -5.29 -5.20
C PRO A 47 -12.28 -5.02 -6.35
N SER A 48 -11.76 -3.80 -6.48
CA SER A 48 -10.80 -3.46 -7.53
C SER A 48 -9.47 -4.21 -7.33
N GLN A 49 -8.94 -4.27 -6.09
CA GLN A 49 -7.75 -5.08 -5.80
C GLN A 49 -7.95 -6.56 -6.20
N THR A 50 -9.09 -7.14 -5.83
CA THR A 50 -9.43 -8.53 -6.16
C THR A 50 -9.55 -8.76 -7.67
N ARG A 51 -10.25 -7.85 -8.38
CA ARG A 51 -10.38 -7.92 -9.84
C ARG A 51 -9.05 -7.81 -10.55
N GLY A 52 -8.14 -6.96 -10.07
CA GLY A 52 -6.80 -6.84 -10.63
C GLY A 52 -6.01 -8.15 -10.51
N MET A 53 -6.06 -8.79 -9.34
CA MET A 53 -5.44 -10.09 -9.13
C MET A 53 -6.05 -11.17 -10.03
N VAL A 54 -7.38 -11.22 -10.15
CA VAL A 54 -8.09 -12.15 -11.05
C VAL A 54 -7.73 -11.93 -12.51
N ALA A 55 -7.72 -10.68 -12.97
CA ALA A 55 -7.36 -10.32 -14.35
C ALA A 55 -5.99 -10.89 -14.72
N TYR A 56 -4.99 -10.67 -13.89
CA TYR A 56 -3.64 -11.16 -14.17
C TYR A 56 -3.49 -12.66 -13.98
N PHE A 57 -3.83 -13.21 -12.81
CA PHE A 57 -3.51 -14.60 -12.49
C PHE A 57 -4.45 -15.63 -13.11
N LEU A 58 -5.71 -15.27 -13.40
CA LEU A 58 -6.65 -16.19 -14.04
C LEU A 58 -6.77 -15.96 -15.55
N HIS A 59 -6.58 -14.73 -16.03
CA HIS A 59 -6.83 -14.37 -17.42
C HIS A 59 -5.59 -13.90 -18.18
N GLY A 60 -4.44 -13.73 -17.52
CA GLY A 60 -3.23 -13.19 -18.14
C GLY A 60 -3.38 -11.73 -18.58
N ASP A 61 -4.39 -11.02 -18.07
CA ASP A 61 -4.73 -9.66 -18.47
C ASP A 61 -3.99 -8.64 -17.59
N LEU A 62 -2.83 -8.21 -18.09
CA LEU A 62 -2.02 -7.19 -17.45
C LEU A 62 -2.69 -5.80 -17.48
N THR A 63 -3.43 -5.50 -18.54
CA THR A 63 -4.14 -4.22 -18.66
C THR A 63 -5.23 -4.11 -17.61
N GLY A 64 -6.02 -5.19 -17.43
CA GLY A 64 -7.03 -5.29 -16.39
C GLY A 64 -6.45 -5.15 -14.99
N LEU A 65 -5.26 -5.71 -14.72
CA LEU A 65 -4.56 -5.50 -13.43
C LEU A 65 -4.22 -4.04 -13.20
N LYS A 66 -3.54 -3.40 -14.16
CA LYS A 66 -3.08 -2.01 -14.04
C LYS A 66 -4.25 -1.05 -13.83
N GLN A 67 -5.32 -1.22 -14.62
CA GLN A 67 -6.54 -0.42 -14.52
C GLN A 67 -7.21 -0.58 -13.14
N ASN A 68 -7.35 -1.81 -12.66
CA ASN A 68 -8.00 -2.04 -11.36
C ASN A 68 -7.15 -1.53 -10.18
N PHE A 69 -5.82 -1.65 -10.24
CA PHE A 69 -4.94 -1.10 -9.21
C PHE A 69 -4.88 0.43 -9.25
N TYR A 70 -4.99 1.04 -10.43
CA TYR A 70 -5.21 2.49 -10.55
C TYR A 70 -6.48 2.93 -9.79
N VAL A 71 -7.61 2.28 -10.03
CA VAL A 71 -8.88 2.59 -9.35
C VAL A 71 -8.77 2.39 -7.84
N ALA A 72 -8.16 1.28 -7.41
CA ALA A 72 -7.92 1.00 -5.99
C ALA A 72 -7.08 2.12 -5.35
N SER A 73 -5.99 2.54 -5.98
CA SER A 73 -5.14 3.62 -5.47
C SER A 73 -5.84 4.98 -5.42
N ARG A 74 -6.69 5.31 -6.41
CA ARG A 74 -7.53 6.52 -6.39
C ARG A 74 -8.47 6.53 -5.17
N LEU A 75 -9.15 5.41 -4.92
CA LEU A 75 -10.05 5.26 -3.77
C LEU A 75 -9.29 5.35 -2.44
N THR A 76 -8.12 4.73 -2.37
CA THR A 76 -7.23 4.80 -1.20
C THR A 76 -6.80 6.22 -0.92
N LEU A 77 -6.33 6.97 -1.93
CA LEU A 77 -5.94 8.39 -1.80
C LEU A 77 -7.10 9.25 -1.28
N MET A 78 -8.31 9.05 -1.81
CA MET A 78 -9.49 9.76 -1.32
C MET A 78 -9.89 9.39 0.11
N SER A 79 -9.58 8.17 0.53
CA SER A 79 -9.90 7.69 1.88
C SER A 79 -8.95 8.29 2.93
N PHE A 80 -7.75 8.72 2.54
CA PHE A 80 -6.77 9.26 3.47
C PHE A 80 -7.34 10.43 4.27
N CYS A 81 -7.04 10.44 5.57
CA CYS A 81 -7.50 11.45 6.53
C CYS A 81 -9.02 11.51 6.76
N LEU A 82 -9.81 10.60 6.17
CA LEU A 82 -11.22 10.43 6.49
C LEU A 82 -11.41 9.40 7.61
N ASP A 83 -12.47 9.55 8.41
CA ASP A 83 -12.77 8.59 9.48
C ASP A 83 -12.99 7.17 8.91
N GLY A 84 -12.19 6.22 9.38
CA GLY A 84 -12.18 4.83 8.93
C GLY A 84 -11.54 4.61 7.56
N GLY A 85 -10.90 5.63 6.99
CA GLY A 85 -10.15 5.51 5.74
C GLY A 85 -8.84 4.76 5.90
N SER A 86 -8.19 4.48 4.78
CA SER A 86 -6.86 3.89 4.77
C SER A 86 -5.83 4.83 5.40
N ASP A 87 -4.73 4.26 5.82
CA ASP A 87 -3.49 4.97 6.12
C ASP A 87 -2.30 4.18 5.52
N PHE A 88 -1.11 4.50 6.00
CA PHE A 88 0.12 3.80 5.65
C PHE A 88 0.58 2.85 6.77
N SER A 89 -0.31 2.41 7.67
CA SER A 89 0.02 1.39 8.67
C SER A 89 0.55 0.08 8.04
N THR A 90 0.26 -0.09 6.74
CA THR A 90 0.89 -1.05 5.86
C THR A 90 1.46 -0.32 4.63
N GLY A 91 2.46 -0.91 3.95
CA GLY A 91 2.97 -0.34 2.70
C GLY A 91 2.15 -0.71 1.45
N TRP A 92 1.00 -1.36 1.62
CA TRP A 92 0.07 -1.72 0.54
C TRP A 92 -0.40 -0.55 -0.34
N PRO A 93 -0.67 0.66 0.18
CA PRO A 93 -1.10 1.78 -0.67
C PRO A 93 -0.07 2.11 -1.77
N LEU A 94 1.21 2.17 -1.41
CA LEU A 94 2.29 2.41 -2.37
C LEU A 94 2.48 1.21 -3.31
N PHE A 95 2.35 -0.01 -2.80
CA PHE A 95 2.44 -1.23 -3.60
C PHE A 95 1.44 -1.26 -4.77
N TYR A 96 0.15 -1.02 -4.49
CA TYR A 96 -0.87 -0.99 -5.54
C TYR A 96 -0.67 0.18 -6.51
N ALA A 97 -0.23 1.35 -5.99
CA ALA A 97 0.08 2.49 -6.84
C ALA A 97 1.21 2.15 -7.83
N LEU A 98 2.29 1.52 -7.36
CA LEU A 98 3.41 1.09 -8.20
C LEU A 98 2.99 0.07 -9.26
N LEU A 99 2.16 -0.91 -8.91
CA LEU A 99 1.69 -1.93 -9.86
C LEU A 99 0.63 -1.41 -10.85
N SER A 100 0.07 -0.22 -10.63
CA SER A 100 -0.81 0.43 -11.61
C SER A 100 -0.06 0.98 -12.83
N ASP A 101 1.26 1.19 -12.71
CA ASP A 101 2.12 1.93 -13.64
C ASP A 101 1.68 3.36 -13.95
N ASN A 102 0.66 3.90 -13.29
CA ASN A 102 0.22 5.25 -13.56
C ASN A 102 1.16 6.26 -12.87
N PRO A 103 1.92 7.09 -13.61
CA PRO A 103 2.96 7.94 -13.02
C PRO A 103 2.37 9.01 -12.10
N GLN A 104 1.17 9.52 -12.42
CA GLN A 104 0.48 10.49 -11.58
C GLN A 104 0.10 9.86 -10.23
N ILE A 105 -0.49 8.66 -10.24
CA ILE A 105 -0.88 7.95 -9.01
C ILE A 105 0.33 7.53 -8.18
N ILE A 106 1.40 7.04 -8.82
CA ILE A 106 2.64 6.73 -8.12
C ILE A 106 3.15 7.99 -7.40
N ASN A 107 3.20 9.12 -8.09
CA ASN A 107 3.65 10.38 -7.50
C ASN A 107 2.72 10.87 -6.38
N GLU A 108 1.39 10.89 -6.59
CA GLU A 108 0.41 11.30 -5.58
C GLU A 108 0.50 10.43 -4.33
N MET A 109 0.60 9.10 -4.49
CA MET A 109 0.74 8.17 -3.37
C MET A 109 2.07 8.33 -2.64
N ALA A 110 3.17 8.57 -3.38
CA ALA A 110 4.48 8.77 -2.78
C ALA A 110 4.59 10.12 -2.03
N GLN A 111 3.80 11.14 -2.41
CA GLN A 111 3.72 12.42 -1.70
C GLN A 111 2.67 12.43 -0.57
N ALA A 112 1.73 11.48 -0.59
CA ALA A 112 0.64 11.44 0.37
C ALA A 112 1.15 11.32 1.80
N THR A 113 0.50 12.05 2.71
CA THR A 113 0.83 12.08 4.13
C THR A 113 -0.44 11.78 4.94
N THR A 114 -0.32 10.90 5.92
CA THR A 114 -1.41 10.51 6.84
C THR A 114 -0.97 10.76 8.29
N PRO A 115 -1.90 10.81 9.26
CA PRO A 115 -1.53 10.94 10.67
C PRO A 115 -0.50 9.89 11.12
N TYR A 116 -0.68 8.64 10.69
CA TYR A 116 0.28 7.55 10.95
C TYR A 116 1.70 7.88 10.47
N LEU A 117 1.85 8.38 9.22
CA LEU A 117 3.17 8.79 8.73
C LEU A 117 3.72 9.98 9.49
N LEU A 118 2.90 10.99 9.82
CA LEU A 118 3.37 12.17 10.54
C LEU A 118 3.90 11.82 11.94
N GLU A 119 3.28 10.85 12.60
CA GLU A 119 3.68 10.40 13.93
C GLU A 119 4.99 9.60 13.91
N GLY A 120 5.17 8.71 12.93
CA GLY A 120 6.27 7.73 12.96
C GLY A 120 7.42 7.97 11.97
N ARG A 121 7.24 8.75 10.89
CA ARG A 121 8.22 8.82 9.78
C ARG A 121 9.61 9.34 10.17
N ASP A 122 9.77 9.94 11.35
CA ASP A 122 11.02 10.49 11.83
C ASP A 122 11.68 9.70 12.97
N ASP A 123 11.07 8.61 13.43
CA ASP A 123 11.68 7.64 14.36
C ASP A 123 12.22 6.42 13.60
N PRO A 124 13.55 6.20 13.52
CA PRO A 124 14.15 5.06 12.83
C PRO A 124 13.72 3.67 13.33
N ARG A 125 12.99 3.58 14.45
CA ARG A 125 12.48 2.33 15.01
C ARG A 125 11.00 2.09 14.70
N ASP A 126 10.31 3.08 14.16
CA ASP A 126 8.91 2.97 13.77
C ASP A 126 8.78 2.41 12.34
N GLY A 127 7.73 1.62 12.08
CA GLY A 127 7.46 1.06 10.76
C GLY A 127 7.22 2.13 9.69
N ALA A 128 6.60 3.25 10.08
CA ALA A 128 6.36 4.41 9.21
C ALA A 128 7.67 4.99 8.63
N TYR A 129 8.79 4.79 9.31
CA TYR A 129 10.10 5.25 8.84
C TYR A 129 10.52 4.57 7.54
N ILE A 130 10.38 3.23 7.48
CA ILE A 130 10.72 2.45 6.28
C ILE A 130 9.74 2.75 5.15
N ILE A 131 8.45 2.91 5.46
CA ILE A 131 7.44 3.28 4.47
C ILE A 131 7.76 4.66 3.86
N HIS A 132 8.16 5.63 4.69
CA HIS A 132 8.59 6.92 4.19
C HIS A 132 9.88 6.82 3.34
N MET A 133 10.82 5.93 3.67
CA MET A 133 11.96 5.67 2.80
C MET A 133 11.55 5.06 1.45
N GLN A 134 10.52 4.20 1.41
CA GLN A 134 9.95 3.69 0.15
C GLN A 134 9.29 4.81 -0.67
N GLN A 135 8.59 5.75 -0.03
CA GLN A 135 8.05 6.95 -0.68
C GLN A 135 9.17 7.81 -1.30
N LEU A 136 10.25 8.08 -0.54
CA LEU A 136 11.40 8.83 -1.05
C LEU A 136 12.11 8.10 -2.20
N ALA A 137 12.23 6.78 -2.12
CA ALA A 137 12.76 5.97 -3.20
C ALA A 137 11.90 6.10 -4.46
N ALA A 138 10.58 6.03 -4.35
CA ALA A 138 9.66 6.20 -5.47
C ALA A 138 9.69 7.62 -6.07
N LEU A 139 9.89 8.65 -5.24
CA LEU A 139 10.06 10.04 -5.69
C LEU A 139 11.43 10.32 -6.33
N GLY A 140 12.41 9.43 -6.15
CA GLY A 140 13.78 9.68 -6.57
C GLY A 140 14.50 10.73 -5.72
N ASP A 141 14.02 11.03 -4.50
CA ASP A 141 14.66 11.97 -3.59
C ASP A 141 15.83 11.30 -2.85
N ASP A 142 16.94 11.16 -3.55
CA ASP A 142 18.14 10.50 -3.03
C ASP A 142 18.81 11.28 -1.90
N VAL A 143 18.60 12.60 -1.83
CA VAL A 143 19.18 13.43 -0.77
C VAL A 143 18.48 13.13 0.56
N ALA A 144 17.14 13.17 0.57
CA ALA A 144 16.37 12.83 1.76
C ALA A 144 16.51 11.35 2.12
N LEU A 145 16.56 10.46 1.12
CA LEU A 145 16.72 9.02 1.34
C LEU A 145 18.06 8.70 2.00
N ARG A 146 19.17 9.29 1.53
CA ARG A 146 20.51 9.13 2.16
C ARG A 146 20.50 9.60 3.61
N ALA A 147 19.93 10.77 3.90
CA ALA A 147 19.86 11.30 5.26
C ALA A 147 19.07 10.37 6.21
N LYS A 148 17.98 9.75 5.73
CA LYS A 148 17.24 8.76 6.53
C LYS A 148 18.02 7.45 6.69
N LEU A 149 18.66 6.97 5.64
CA LEU A 149 19.48 5.77 5.68
C LEU A 149 20.62 5.89 6.71
N GLU A 150 21.31 7.02 6.77
CA GLU A 150 22.35 7.27 7.78
C GLU A 150 21.80 7.17 9.21
N ARG A 151 20.65 7.79 9.48
CA ARG A 151 19.98 7.72 10.80
C ARG A 151 19.54 6.31 11.13
N LEU A 152 19.04 5.56 10.14
CA LEU A 152 18.65 4.16 10.29
C LEU A 152 19.85 3.27 10.67
N GLY A 153 21.00 3.47 10.02
CA GLY A 153 22.24 2.75 10.32
C GLY A 153 22.82 3.03 11.72
N VAL A 154 22.48 4.17 12.33
CA VAL A 154 22.95 4.54 13.68
C VAL A 154 21.95 4.13 14.77
N SER A 155 20.67 4.43 14.58
CA SER A 155 19.64 4.37 15.64
C SER A 155 18.50 3.38 15.38
N GLY A 156 18.45 2.77 14.19
CA GLY A 156 17.42 1.82 13.81
C GLY A 156 17.51 0.46 14.52
N PRO A 157 16.66 -0.49 14.10
CA PRO A 157 16.71 -1.87 14.57
C PRO A 157 18.08 -2.52 14.38
N LYS A 158 18.36 -3.57 15.18
CA LYS A 158 19.67 -4.25 15.19
C LYS A 158 20.09 -4.73 13.81
N GLU A 159 19.16 -5.21 12.98
CA GLU A 159 19.47 -5.68 11.63
C GLU A 159 20.00 -4.56 10.74
N PHE A 160 19.31 -3.41 10.70
CA PHE A 160 19.72 -2.27 9.87
C PHE A 160 21.02 -1.66 10.34
N ARG A 161 21.26 -1.59 11.66
CA ARG A 161 22.56 -1.14 12.19
C ARG A 161 23.72 -2.06 11.81
N ALA A 162 23.45 -3.31 11.43
CA ALA A 162 24.47 -4.25 10.96
C ALA A 162 24.65 -4.20 9.43
N THR A 163 23.57 -4.04 8.67
CA THR A 163 23.59 -4.10 7.20
C THR A 163 23.88 -2.75 6.54
N VAL A 164 23.34 -1.64 7.06
CA VAL A 164 23.51 -0.30 6.47
C VAL A 164 24.97 0.13 6.40
N PRO A 165 25.81 0.01 7.46
CA PRO A 165 27.22 0.39 7.38
C PRO A 165 28.04 -0.46 6.39
N ARG A 166 27.53 -1.64 6.00
CA ARG A 166 28.15 -2.54 5.03
C ARG A 166 27.59 -2.34 3.62
N GLY A 167 26.61 -1.45 3.45
CA GLY A 167 25.91 -1.25 2.18
C GLY A 167 25.10 -2.46 1.72
N GLN A 168 24.64 -3.31 2.64
CA GLN A 168 24.00 -4.60 2.33
C GLN A 168 22.46 -4.57 2.43
N ASP A 169 21.86 -3.46 2.86
CA ASP A 169 20.41 -3.28 2.84
C ASP A 169 19.93 -2.76 1.48
N PHE A 170 18.63 -2.93 1.24
CA PHE A 170 17.99 -2.55 -0.02
C PHE A 170 18.26 -1.10 -0.43
N PHE A 171 18.12 -0.13 0.47
CA PHE A 171 18.25 1.29 0.12
C PHE A 171 19.70 1.68 -0.16
N SER A 172 20.66 1.10 0.57
CA SER A 172 22.08 1.28 0.26
C SER A 172 22.42 0.78 -1.14
N LEU A 173 21.97 -0.43 -1.48
CA LEU A 173 22.21 -1.03 -2.80
C LEU A 173 21.50 -0.25 -3.92
N LEU A 174 20.28 0.21 -3.68
CA LEU A 174 19.51 1.06 -4.61
C LEU A 174 20.25 2.36 -4.92
N LEU A 175 20.75 3.06 -3.89
CA LEU A 175 21.51 4.30 -4.03
C LEU A 175 22.88 4.09 -4.69
N ALA A 176 23.48 2.93 -4.49
CA ALA A 176 24.71 2.52 -5.17
C ALA A 176 24.47 2.04 -6.62
N ARG A 177 23.20 1.82 -6.99
CA ARG A 177 22.77 1.17 -8.25
C ARG A 177 23.41 -0.20 -8.44
N ASP A 178 23.65 -0.94 -7.36
CA ASP A 178 24.25 -2.27 -7.40
C ASP A 178 23.20 -3.31 -7.81
N GLN A 179 23.05 -3.51 -9.12
CA GLN A 179 22.04 -4.43 -9.66
C GLN A 179 22.22 -5.87 -9.15
N ALA A 180 23.45 -6.38 -9.09
CA ALA A 180 23.70 -7.76 -8.67
C ALA A 180 23.36 -7.96 -7.19
N GLY A 181 23.77 -7.00 -6.34
CA GLY A 181 23.41 -7.03 -4.92
C GLY A 181 21.90 -6.91 -4.69
N LEU A 182 21.20 -6.08 -5.48
CA LEU A 182 19.74 -5.97 -5.45
C LEU A 182 19.07 -7.28 -5.84
N GLU A 183 19.51 -7.93 -6.92
CA GLU A 183 18.96 -9.22 -7.36
C GLU A 183 19.12 -10.30 -6.28
N GLU A 184 20.30 -10.41 -5.66
CA GLU A 184 20.54 -11.36 -4.57
C GLU A 184 19.64 -11.07 -3.35
N LEU A 185 19.54 -9.80 -2.94
CA LEU A 185 18.73 -9.39 -1.81
C LEU A 185 17.25 -9.66 -2.05
N ILE A 186 16.72 -9.26 -3.21
CA ILE A 186 15.32 -9.42 -3.57
C ILE A 186 14.97 -10.91 -3.68
N GLN A 187 15.86 -11.74 -4.23
CA GLN A 187 15.67 -13.19 -4.32
C GLN A 187 15.54 -13.85 -2.94
N ARG A 188 16.26 -13.34 -1.93
CA ARG A 188 16.13 -13.78 -0.54
C ARG A 188 14.83 -13.28 0.08
N ASP A 189 14.53 -12.00 -0.10
CA ASP A 189 13.38 -11.34 0.51
C ASP A 189 12.06 -11.88 -0.08
N ALA A 190 12.06 -12.31 -1.34
CA ALA A 190 10.96 -13.00 -2.02
C ALA A 190 10.53 -14.32 -1.34
N ARG A 191 11.44 -14.96 -0.59
CA ARG A 191 11.19 -16.23 0.13
C ARG A 191 10.62 -16.02 1.53
N ARG A 192 10.54 -14.78 2.01
CA ARG A 192 9.91 -14.48 3.30
C ARG A 192 8.42 -14.82 3.22
N LYS A 193 7.88 -15.35 4.31
CA LYS A 193 6.44 -15.61 4.41
C LYS A 193 5.71 -14.29 4.49
N ASP A 194 4.77 -14.11 3.58
CA ASP A 194 3.69 -13.14 3.68
C ASP A 194 2.50 -13.80 4.39
N ASN A 195 1.66 -13.01 5.05
CA ASN A 195 0.43 -13.50 5.70
C ASN A 195 -0.81 -12.74 5.19
N ASP A 196 -0.69 -11.97 4.11
CA ASP A 196 -1.83 -11.30 3.48
C ASP A 196 -2.65 -12.30 2.63
N PRO A 197 -3.92 -12.59 2.97
CA PRO A 197 -4.68 -13.63 2.28
C PRO A 197 -4.95 -13.36 0.79
N LEU A 198 -4.86 -12.11 0.34
CA LEU A 198 -5.10 -11.78 -1.06
C LEU A 198 -3.87 -12.07 -1.93
N THR A 199 -2.68 -11.99 -1.35
CA THR A 199 -1.41 -12.02 -2.09
C THR A 199 -0.46 -13.13 -1.67
N GLU A 200 -0.59 -13.70 -0.48
CA GLU A 200 0.43 -14.58 0.14
C GLU A 200 0.90 -15.73 -0.75
N ASP A 201 0.00 -16.32 -1.54
CA ASP A 201 0.30 -17.44 -2.44
C ASP A 201 0.67 -17.02 -3.87
N PHE A 202 0.40 -15.77 -4.23
CA PHE A 202 0.51 -15.25 -5.61
C PHE A 202 1.67 -14.29 -5.80
N LEU A 203 1.91 -13.41 -4.83
CA LEU A 203 2.92 -12.36 -4.86
C LEU A 203 3.70 -12.34 -3.54
N SER A 204 5.02 -12.23 -3.62
CA SER A 204 5.79 -11.84 -2.45
C SER A 204 5.73 -10.33 -2.35
N TYR A 205 5.01 -9.79 -1.37
CA TYR A 205 4.89 -8.35 -1.17
C TYR A 205 6.25 -7.64 -1.24
N LEU A 206 7.21 -8.09 -0.43
CA LEU A 206 8.50 -7.41 -0.32
C LEU A 206 9.31 -7.55 -1.62
N GLY A 207 9.40 -8.77 -2.17
CA GLY A 207 10.17 -8.99 -3.40
C GLY A 207 9.61 -8.22 -4.60
N VAL A 208 8.28 -8.14 -4.73
CA VAL A 208 7.61 -7.38 -5.80
C VAL A 208 7.77 -5.88 -5.59
N LEU A 209 7.59 -5.38 -4.37
CA LEU A 209 7.77 -3.95 -4.05
C LEU A 209 9.18 -3.46 -4.37
N GLU A 210 10.19 -4.19 -3.90
CA GLU A 210 11.60 -3.84 -4.07
C GLU A 210 12.01 -3.92 -5.55
N ALA A 211 11.63 -4.97 -6.26
CA ALA A 211 11.91 -5.10 -7.69
C ALA A 211 11.21 -3.98 -8.49
N LYS A 212 9.96 -3.66 -8.17
CA LYS A 212 9.21 -2.59 -8.85
C LYS A 212 9.83 -1.21 -8.61
N LEU A 213 10.30 -0.94 -7.39
CA LEU A 213 11.08 0.27 -7.09
C LEU A 213 12.40 0.32 -7.88
N CYS A 214 13.12 -0.80 -8.02
CA CYS A 214 14.33 -0.85 -8.84
C CYS A 214 14.04 -0.46 -10.30
N TRP A 215 12.98 -1.01 -10.89
CA TRP A 215 12.55 -0.70 -12.25
C TRP A 215 12.11 0.76 -12.41
N LEU A 216 11.37 1.30 -11.43
CA LEU A 216 11.03 2.72 -11.38
C LEU A 216 12.29 3.62 -11.35
N ARG A 217 13.38 3.13 -10.76
CA ARG A 217 14.70 3.80 -10.70
C ARG A 217 15.61 3.48 -11.89
N GLY A 218 15.09 2.81 -12.91
CA GLY A 218 15.82 2.44 -14.12
C GLY A 218 16.88 1.37 -13.90
N ILE A 219 16.70 0.49 -12.90
CA ILE A 219 17.56 -0.67 -12.63
C ILE A 219 16.74 -1.91 -12.93
N GLN A 220 17.01 -2.54 -14.08
CA GLN A 220 16.23 -3.67 -14.60
C GLN A 220 16.65 -5.01 -13.98
N VAL A 221 16.46 -5.15 -12.67
CA VAL A 221 16.75 -6.38 -11.92
C VAL A 221 16.00 -7.59 -12.51
N GLN A 222 16.65 -8.75 -12.52
CA GLN A 222 16.07 -10.03 -12.94
C GLN A 222 15.93 -10.97 -11.75
N ILE A 223 14.68 -11.34 -11.42
CA ILE A 223 14.37 -12.17 -10.26
C ILE A 223 13.76 -13.49 -10.72
N ASP A 224 14.37 -14.61 -10.33
CA ASP A 224 13.88 -15.96 -10.63
C ASP A 224 13.08 -16.48 -9.43
N HIS A 225 11.86 -15.97 -9.26
CA HIS A 225 10.97 -16.42 -8.20
C HIS A 225 9.51 -16.46 -8.68
N PRO A 226 8.76 -17.56 -8.45
CA PRO A 226 7.39 -17.70 -8.95
C PRO A 226 6.42 -16.65 -8.40
N LYS A 227 6.70 -16.10 -7.21
CA LYS A 227 5.92 -15.02 -6.60
C LYS A 227 6.42 -13.60 -6.93
N VAL A 228 7.39 -13.47 -7.83
CA VAL A 228 7.88 -12.17 -8.35
C VAL A 228 7.73 -12.20 -9.88
N PRO A 229 6.51 -12.00 -10.40
CA PRO A 229 6.27 -12.07 -11.84
C PRO A 229 6.98 -10.92 -12.57
N MET A 230 8.02 -11.25 -13.34
CA MET A 230 8.84 -10.26 -14.06
C MET A 230 8.04 -9.44 -15.07
N ALA A 231 6.93 -9.96 -15.60
CA ALA A 231 6.02 -9.21 -16.48
C ALA A 231 5.36 -8.00 -15.79
N LEU A 232 5.31 -7.97 -14.45
CA LEU A 232 4.79 -6.83 -13.69
C LEU A 232 5.85 -5.76 -13.43
N MET A 233 7.13 -5.99 -13.72
CA MET A 233 8.21 -5.08 -13.29
C MET A 233 8.40 -3.85 -14.18
N PRO A 234 8.36 -3.93 -15.52
CA PRO A 234 8.41 -2.76 -16.39
C PRO A 234 7.44 -1.67 -15.97
N ILE A 235 7.87 -0.40 -16.01
CA ILE A 235 6.99 0.75 -15.80
C ILE A 235 6.43 1.16 -17.16
N GLU A 236 5.28 0.60 -17.50
CA GLU A 236 4.62 0.81 -18.79
C GLU A 236 3.18 1.26 -18.54
N PRO A 237 2.95 2.58 -18.42
CA PRO A 237 1.61 3.11 -18.20
C PRO A 237 0.66 2.71 -19.33
N LEU A 238 -0.62 2.54 -19.02
CA LEU A 238 -1.65 2.37 -20.05
C LEU A 238 -1.83 3.66 -20.85
N ASP A 239 -2.23 3.52 -22.12
CA ASP A 239 -2.63 4.66 -22.97
C ASP A 239 -3.80 5.45 -22.35
N HIS A 240 -4.68 4.74 -21.64
CA HIS A 240 -5.83 5.32 -20.96
C HIS A 240 -6.15 4.56 -19.66
N TYR A 241 -6.60 5.30 -18.65
CA TYR A 241 -7.14 4.76 -17.40
C TYR A 241 -8.56 5.29 -17.19
N ASP A 242 -9.49 4.39 -16.89
CA ASP A 242 -10.89 4.74 -16.68
C ASP A 242 -11.16 5.12 -15.22
N ASP A 243 -11.84 6.25 -15.02
CA ASP A 243 -12.47 6.60 -13.76
C ASP A 243 -13.82 5.86 -13.63
N GLU A 244 -13.75 4.60 -13.17
CA GLU A 244 -14.92 3.69 -13.07
C GLU A 244 -16.08 4.30 -12.27
N TYR A 245 -15.75 5.02 -11.20
CA TYR A 245 -16.74 5.65 -10.34
C TYR A 245 -16.97 7.10 -10.76
N GLU A 246 -18.24 7.51 -10.91
CA GLU A 246 -18.57 8.89 -11.29
C GLU A 246 -17.96 9.93 -10.36
N PHE A 247 -17.88 9.64 -9.05
CA PHE A 247 -17.30 10.55 -8.06
C PHE A 247 -15.77 10.68 -8.14
N LEU A 248 -15.10 9.84 -8.93
CA LEU A 248 -13.68 10.00 -9.26
C LEU A 248 -13.47 10.95 -10.44
N LYS A 249 -14.50 11.19 -11.27
CA LYS A 249 -14.34 12.00 -12.47
C LYS A 249 -14.09 13.47 -12.11
N PRO A 250 -13.18 14.16 -12.82
CA PRO A 250 -12.94 15.59 -12.61
C PRO A 250 -14.23 16.40 -12.67
N GLY A 251 -14.42 17.30 -11.70
CA GLY A 251 -15.58 18.20 -11.66
C GLY A 251 -16.89 17.54 -11.18
N TRP A 252 -16.85 16.29 -10.72
CA TRP A 252 -18.04 15.68 -10.10
C TRP A 252 -18.48 16.46 -8.85
N VAL A 253 -19.78 16.72 -8.77
CA VAL A 253 -20.42 17.35 -7.61
C VAL A 253 -21.45 16.38 -7.08
N PRO A 254 -21.50 16.12 -5.75
CA PRO A 254 -22.49 15.21 -5.21
C PRO A 254 -23.90 15.68 -5.54
N PRO A 255 -24.79 14.76 -5.95
CA PRO A 255 -26.18 15.13 -6.20
C PRO A 255 -26.79 15.71 -4.91
N PRO A 256 -27.71 16.69 -5.03
CA PRO A 256 -28.32 17.30 -3.87
C PRO A 256 -28.94 16.22 -2.97
N GLN A 257 -28.61 16.31 -1.68
CA GLN A 257 -29.05 15.38 -0.64
C GLN A 257 -30.33 15.89 0.04
N GLY A 258 -30.97 15.03 0.83
CA GLY A 258 -32.18 15.38 1.59
C GLY A 258 -33.47 15.42 0.75
N VAL A 259 -34.57 15.83 1.38
CA VAL A 259 -35.93 15.81 0.79
C VAL A 259 -35.99 16.63 -0.50
N MET A 260 -35.34 17.79 -0.52
CA MET A 260 -35.35 18.67 -1.69
C MET A 260 -34.52 18.12 -2.85
N GLY A 261 -33.42 17.42 -2.55
CA GLY A 261 -32.62 16.71 -3.55
C GLY A 261 -33.29 15.45 -4.09
N LYS A 262 -34.13 14.78 -3.29
CA LYS A 262 -34.99 13.67 -3.74
C LYS A 262 -36.12 14.18 -4.65
N LEU A 263 -36.77 15.28 -4.29
CA LEU A 263 -37.81 15.93 -5.11
C LEU A 263 -37.26 16.40 -6.47
N LYS A 264 -36.09 17.04 -6.49
CA LYS A 264 -35.46 17.50 -7.74
C LYS A 264 -35.09 16.35 -8.69
N ARG A 265 -34.69 15.19 -8.15
CA ARG A 265 -34.44 13.97 -8.95
C ARG A 265 -35.72 13.30 -9.46
N TRP A 266 -36.83 13.46 -8.76
CA TRP A 266 -38.12 12.90 -9.17
C TRP A 266 -38.82 13.77 -10.21
N LEU A 267 -38.71 15.10 -10.11
CA LEU A 267 -39.29 16.07 -11.05
C LEU A 267 -38.43 16.34 -12.29
N GLY A 268 -37.17 15.89 -12.29
CA GLY A 268 -36.23 16.03 -13.41
C GLY A 268 -36.11 14.80 -14.30
N LYS A 269 -37.03 13.83 -14.16
CA LYS A 269 -37.21 12.69 -15.07
C LYS A 269 -38.47 12.88 -15.89
#